data_AF-A0A7L3AQ56-F1
#
_entry.id   AF-A0A7L3AQ56-F1
#
_cell.length_a   1.000
_cell.length_b   1.000
_cell.length_c   1.000
_cell.angle_alpha   90.00
_cell.angle_beta   90.00
_cell.angle_gamma   90.00
#
_symmetry.space_group_name_H-M   'P 1'
#
loop_
_entity.id
_entity.type
_entity.pdbx_description
1 polymer ?
#
loop_
_entity_poly.entity_id
_entity_poly.type
_entity_poly.pdbx_seq_one_letter_code
_entity_poly.pdbx_strand_id
1 'polypeptide(L)'
;AYFNDIAVGAVCCRVDHSQNQKRLYIMTLGCLAPYRRLGIGTKMLNHVLNICEKDGTFDNIYLHVQISNESAIDFYRKFGFEIIETKKNYYKRIEPADAHVLQKNLKAPCLGQNADVQKTDN
;
A
#
# COMPACT_ATOMS: atom_id res chain seq x y z
N ALA A 1 7.51 -13.93 -7.91
CA ALA A 1 8.24 -13.30 -9.03
C ALA A 1 9.41 -14.19 -9.39
N TYR A 2 9.55 -14.49 -10.68
CA TYR A 2 10.61 -15.34 -11.21
C TYR A 2 11.60 -14.49 -12.01
N PHE A 3 12.89 -14.81 -11.88
CA PHE A 3 13.98 -14.25 -12.69
C PHE A 3 14.78 -15.44 -13.25
N ASN A 4 14.83 -15.58 -14.56
CA ASN A 4 15.37 -16.78 -15.24
C ASN A 4 14.80 -18.08 -14.64
N ASP A 5 13.47 -18.15 -14.50
CA ASP A 5 12.71 -19.27 -13.94
C ASP A 5 13.03 -19.66 -12.48
N ILE A 6 13.84 -18.86 -11.78
CA ILE A 6 14.12 -19.01 -10.35
C ILE A 6 13.18 -18.11 -9.56
N ALA A 7 12.52 -18.66 -8.53
CA ALA A 7 11.69 -17.89 -7.60
C ALA A 7 12.58 -17.00 -6.73
N VAL A 8 12.51 -15.68 -6.92
CA VAL A 8 13.41 -14.70 -6.25
C VAL A 8 12.67 -13.64 -5.42
N GLY A 9 11.34 -13.65 -5.45
CA GLY A 9 10.54 -12.69 -4.69
C GLY A 9 9.07 -13.04 -4.64
N ALA A 10 8.34 -12.40 -3.75
CA ALA A 10 6.91 -12.63 -3.55
C ALA A 10 6.22 -11.33 -3.15
N VAL A 11 4.91 -11.29 -3.40
CA VAL A 11 3.99 -10.29 -2.88
C VAL A 11 2.77 -11.00 -2.33
N CYS A 12 2.39 -10.69 -1.10
CA CYS A 12 1.21 -11.24 -0.43
C CYS A 12 0.37 -10.09 0.12
N CYS A 13 -0.90 -10.06 -0.26
CA CYS A 13 -1.85 -9.04 0.12
C CYS A 13 -3.08 -9.66 0.79
N ARG A 14 -3.80 -8.85 1.58
CA ARG A 14 -5.13 -9.20 2.09
C ARG A 14 -6.07 -8.01 1.94
N VAL A 15 -7.36 -8.31 1.78
CA VAL A 15 -8.40 -7.29 1.92
C VAL A 15 -8.58 -7.02 3.41
N ASP A 16 -8.55 -5.75 3.79
CA ASP A 16 -8.71 -5.26 5.15
C ASP A 16 -9.95 -4.35 5.20
N HIS A 17 -10.92 -4.72 6.05
CA HIS A 17 -12.10 -3.90 6.32
C HIS A 17 -11.88 -3.20 7.65
N SER A 18 -11.29 -2.02 7.60
CA SER A 18 -10.97 -1.23 8.78
C SER A 18 -11.34 0.23 8.53
N GLN A 19 -11.68 0.96 9.60
CA GLN A 19 -11.99 2.40 9.52
C GLN A 19 -13.13 2.74 8.54
N ASN A 20 -14.12 1.85 8.40
CA ASN A 20 -15.23 1.97 7.44
C ASN A 20 -14.76 2.08 5.97
N GLN A 21 -13.60 1.49 5.66
CA GLN A 21 -13.00 1.47 4.32
C GLN A 21 -12.69 0.03 3.90
N LYS A 22 -12.80 -0.27 2.60
CA LYS A 22 -12.24 -1.47 1.97
C LYS A 22 -10.82 -1.14 1.51
N ARG A 23 -9.82 -1.70 2.19
CA ARG A 23 -8.41 -1.39 1.97
C ARG A 23 -7.66 -2.62 1.49
N LEU A 24 -6.63 -2.43 0.67
CA LEU A 24 -5.70 -3.50 0.37
C LEU A 24 -4.46 -3.37 1.26
N TYR A 25 -4.20 -4.38 2.09
CA TYR A 25 -3.01 -4.43 2.92
C TYR A 25 -1.93 -5.29 2.29
N ILE A 26 -0.77 -4.70 1.99
CA ILE A 26 0.42 -5.44 1.57
C ILE A 26 1.10 -6.00 2.82
N MET A 27 0.98 -7.32 3.04
CA MET A 27 1.59 -8.00 4.17
C MET A 27 3.09 -8.17 3.96
N THR A 28 3.47 -8.61 2.76
CA THR A 28 4.85 -8.79 2.35
C THR A 28 5.00 -8.42 0.89
N LEU A 29 6.06 -7.69 0.55
CA LEU A 29 6.50 -7.46 -0.83
C LEU A 29 8.01 -7.34 -0.78
N GLY A 30 8.70 -8.26 -1.44
CA GLY A 30 10.15 -8.27 -1.41
C GLY A 30 10.77 -9.27 -2.37
N CYS A 31 12.05 -9.06 -2.64
CA CYS A 31 12.89 -10.00 -3.36
C CYS A 31 14.22 -10.18 -2.62
N LEU A 32 14.88 -11.30 -2.91
CA LEU A 32 16.22 -11.60 -2.41
C LEU A 32 17.19 -10.47 -2.79
N ALA A 33 18.09 -10.11 -1.87
CA ALA A 33 18.98 -8.96 -2.04
C ALA A 33 19.78 -8.94 -3.36
N PRO A 34 20.33 -10.07 -3.86
CA PRO A 34 21.05 -10.11 -5.14
C PRO A 34 20.21 -9.73 -6.37
N TYR A 35 18.87 -9.75 -6.26
CA TYR A 35 17.96 -9.48 -7.37
C TYR A 35 17.24 -8.12 -7.24
N ARG A 36 17.64 -7.30 -6.27
CA ARG A 36 17.10 -5.94 -6.10
C ARG A 36 17.56 -5.04 -7.25
N ARG A 37 16.83 -3.94 -7.47
CA ARG A 37 17.11 -2.92 -8.51
C ARG A 37 17.00 -3.41 -9.96
N LEU A 38 16.50 -4.63 -10.19
CA LEU A 38 16.18 -5.19 -11.51
C LEU A 38 14.70 -5.02 -11.91
N GLY A 39 13.98 -4.06 -11.30
CA GLY A 39 12.55 -3.81 -11.59
C GLY A 39 11.57 -4.85 -11.03
N ILE A 40 12.03 -5.88 -10.31
CA ILE A 40 11.18 -6.95 -9.77
C ILE A 40 10.13 -6.41 -8.79
N GLY A 41 10.53 -5.53 -7.87
CA GLY A 41 9.63 -4.86 -6.93
C GLY A 41 8.55 -4.04 -7.65
N THR A 42 8.94 -3.27 -8.67
CA THR A 42 8.03 -2.52 -9.54
C THR A 42 7.00 -3.43 -10.21
N LYS A 43 7.44 -4.56 -10.78
CA LYS A 43 6.54 -5.52 -11.42
C LYS A 43 5.51 -6.08 -10.44
N MET A 44 5.92 -6.43 -9.22
CA MET A 44 5.01 -6.94 -8.19
C MET A 44 4.03 -5.86 -7.71
N LEU A 45 4.50 -4.64 -7.43
CA LEU A 45 3.64 -3.56 -6.97
C LEU A 45 2.63 -3.15 -8.05
N ASN A 46 3.05 -3.00 -9.31
CA ASN A 46 2.15 -2.70 -10.42
C ASN A 46 1.09 -3.78 -10.62
N HIS A 47 1.45 -5.06 -10.45
CA HIS A 47 0.47 -6.14 -10.51
C HIS A 47 -0.64 -5.96 -9.47
N VAL A 48 -0.27 -5.62 -8.23
CA VAL A 48 -1.22 -5.37 -7.15
C VAL A 48 -2.07 -4.12 -7.41
N LEU A 49 -1.45 -3.02 -7.85
CA LEU A 49 -2.16 -1.78 -8.19
C LEU A 49 -3.18 -2.01 -9.31
N ASN A 50 -2.82 -2.77 -10.35
CA ASN A 50 -3.72 -3.11 -11.45
C ASN A 50 -4.90 -3.98 -10.99
N ILE A 51 -4.73 -4.84 -9.99
CA ILE A 51 -5.85 -5.59 -9.38
C ILE A 51 -6.81 -4.62 -8.70
N CYS A 52 -6.29 -3.69 -7.90
CA CYS A 52 -7.12 -2.69 -7.23
C CYS A 52 -7.85 -1.77 -8.22
N GLU A 53 -7.17 -1.33 -9.27
CA GLU A 53 -7.75 -0.48 -10.32
C GLU A 53 -8.90 -1.20 -11.06
N LYS A 54 -8.70 -2.48 -11.41
CA LYS A 54 -9.73 -3.28 -12.08
C LYS A 54 -10.92 -3.61 -11.18
N ASP A 55 -10.69 -3.82 -9.89
CA ASP A 55 -11.78 -4.03 -8.91
C ASP A 55 -12.55 -2.72 -8.67
N GLY A 56 -11.85 -1.59 -8.56
CA GLY A 56 -12.45 -0.26 -8.46
C GLY A 56 -13.11 0.08 -7.12
N THR A 57 -13.21 -0.86 -6.19
CA THR A 57 -13.92 -0.64 -4.91
C THR A 57 -13.01 -0.31 -3.73
N PHE A 58 -11.69 -0.54 -3.86
CA PHE A 58 -10.71 -0.23 -2.81
C PHE A 58 -10.56 1.28 -2.59
N ASP A 59 -10.62 1.73 -1.34
CA ASP A 59 -10.42 3.14 -0.98
C ASP A 59 -8.94 3.54 -1.01
N ASN A 60 -8.08 2.65 -0.50
CA ASN A 60 -6.64 2.83 -0.47
C ASN A 60 -5.88 1.49 -0.38
N ILE A 61 -4.58 1.56 -0.64
CA ILE A 61 -3.62 0.48 -0.43
C ILE A 61 -2.56 0.95 0.58
N TYR A 62 -2.18 0.09 1.52
CA TYR A 62 -1.26 0.46 2.58
C TYR A 62 -0.37 -0.70 3.06
N LEU A 63 0.68 -0.35 3.81
CA LEU A 63 1.62 -1.28 4.42
C LEU A 63 2.30 -0.68 5.65
N HIS A 64 2.96 -1.54 6.44
CA HIS A 64 3.89 -1.12 7.48
C HIS A 64 5.33 -1.33 7.00
N VAL A 65 6.19 -0.35 7.24
CA VAL A 65 7.63 -0.43 6.96
C VAL A 65 8.40 0.05 8.18
N GLN A 66 9.46 -0.67 8.53
CA GLN A 66 10.35 -0.26 9.61
C GLN A 66 10.98 1.10 9.31
N ILE A 67 11.07 1.98 10.32
CA ILE A 67 11.53 3.36 10.14
C ILE A 67 12.95 3.47 9.58
N SER A 68 13.79 2.46 9.83
CA SER A 68 15.17 2.38 9.33
C SER A 68 15.29 1.87 7.89
N ASN A 69 14.20 1.44 7.25
CA ASN A 69 14.24 0.86 5.92
C ASN A 69 14.04 1.93 4.83
N GLU A 70 15.02 2.83 4.73
CA GLU A 70 15.04 3.96 3.78
C GLU A 70 14.82 3.51 2.33
N SER A 71 15.46 2.42 1.91
CA SER A 71 15.30 1.89 0.56
C SER A 71 13.86 1.49 0.22
N ALA A 72 13.10 0.95 1.18
CA ALA A 72 11.70 0.60 0.98
C ALA A 72 10.81 1.85 1.01
N ILE A 73 11.08 2.79 1.92
CA ILE A 73 10.37 4.07 2.01
C ILE A 73 10.49 4.83 0.68
N ASP A 74 11.71 4.97 0.15
CA ASP A 74 11.98 5.62 -1.13
C ASP A 74 11.35 4.88 -2.31
N PHE A 75 11.37 3.54 -2.27
CA PHE A 75 10.70 2.73 -3.28
C PHE A 75 9.20 3.06 -3.32
N TYR A 76 8.49 3.00 -2.18
CA TYR A 76 7.04 3.24 -2.15
C TYR A 76 6.67 4.69 -2.45
N ARG A 77 7.47 5.68 -1.99
CA ARG A 77 7.27 7.10 -2.32
C ARG A 77 7.26 7.37 -3.82
N LYS A 78 8.11 6.69 -4.60
CA LYS A 78 8.12 6.79 -6.07
C LYS A 78 6.81 6.33 -6.73
N PHE A 79 6.00 5.53 -6.03
CA PHE A 79 4.68 5.09 -6.50
C PHE A 79 3.53 5.94 -5.94
N GLY A 80 3.83 7.04 -5.24
CA GLY A 80 2.82 7.92 -4.64
C GLY A 80 2.25 7.40 -3.32
N PHE A 81 3.01 6.58 -2.59
CA PHE A 81 2.70 6.30 -1.20
C PHE A 81 3.26 7.39 -0.30
N GLU A 82 2.49 7.76 0.71
CA GLU A 82 2.83 8.78 1.70
C GLU A 82 2.86 8.17 3.10
N ILE A 83 3.68 8.72 3.98
CA ILE A 83 3.69 8.33 5.40
C ILE A 83 2.51 9.04 6.08
N ILE A 84 1.53 8.27 6.54
CA ILE A 84 0.32 8.82 7.19
C ILE A 84 0.36 8.69 8.71
N GLU A 85 1.15 7.75 9.24
CA GLU A 85 1.23 7.44 10.67
C GLU A 85 2.60 6.81 10.97
N THR A 86 3.07 6.94 12.20
CA THR A 86 4.18 6.15 12.73
C THR A 86 3.73 5.40 13.98
N LYS A 87 3.69 4.08 13.90
CA LYS A 87 3.31 3.20 15.01
C LYS A 87 4.52 2.89 15.87
N LYS A 88 4.46 3.34 17.13
CA LYS A 88 5.46 3.03 18.14
C LYS A 88 5.39 1.57 18.56
N ASN A 89 6.55 0.94 18.78
CA ASN A 89 6.66 -0.43 19.27
C ASN A 89 5.85 -1.45 18.45
N TYR A 90 5.82 -1.27 17.12
CA TYR A 90 5.10 -2.13 16.19
C TYR A 90 5.75 -3.53 16.14
N TYR A 91 7.06 -3.57 15.92
CA TYR A 91 7.84 -4.80 15.93
C TYR A 91 8.24 -5.16 17.36
N LYS A 92 7.96 -6.41 17.77
CA LYS A 92 8.13 -6.84 19.18
C LYS A 92 9.51 -7.38 19.52
N ARG A 93 10.35 -7.66 18.53
CA ARG A 93 11.59 -8.44 18.70
C ARG A 93 12.79 -7.90 17.91
N ILE A 94 12.65 -6.74 17.27
CA ILE A 94 13.70 -6.14 16.46
C ILE A 94 13.74 -4.63 16.68
N GLU A 95 14.92 -4.03 16.53
CA GLU A 95 15.15 -2.59 16.64
C GLU A 95 15.53 -1.98 15.28
N PRO A 96 15.10 -0.74 14.98
CA PRO A 96 14.13 0.05 15.75
C PRO A 96 12.73 -0.58 15.72
N ALA A 97 12.04 -0.57 16.86
CA ALA A 97 10.74 -1.23 17.02
C ALA A 97 9.59 -0.52 16.26
N ASP A 98 9.79 0.71 15.84
CA ASP A 98 8.77 1.55 15.20
C ASP A 98 8.55 1.20 13.72
N ALA A 99 7.32 1.42 13.23
CA ALA A 99 6.98 1.27 11.83
C ALA A 99 6.19 2.47 11.30
N HIS A 100 6.55 2.96 10.12
CA HIS A 100 5.70 3.87 9.36
C HIS A 100 4.55 3.11 8.70
N VAL A 101 3.37 3.72 8.69
CA VAL A 101 2.26 3.32 7.84
C VAL A 101 2.36 4.13 6.55
N LEU A 102 2.64 3.45 5.44
CA LEU A 102 2.63 4.07 4.11
C LEU A 102 1.31 3.75 3.44
N GLN A 103 0.66 4.76 2.87
CA GLN A 103 -0.62 4.64 2.19
C GLN A 103 -0.62 5.37 0.86
N LYS A 104 -1.30 4.78 -0.13
CA LYS A 104 -1.70 5.43 -1.38
C LYS A 104 -3.22 5.39 -1.49
N ASN A 105 -3.85 6.56 -1.59
CA ASN A 105 -5.28 6.67 -1.86
C ASN A 105 -5.56 6.26 -3.31
N LEU A 106 -6.64 5.47 -3.50
CA LEU A 106 -7.04 4.97 -4.81
C LEU A 106 -8.33 5.64 -5.31
N LYS A 107 -9.17 6.13 -4.40
CA LYS A 107 -10.29 7.00 -4.73
C LYS A 107 -9.88 8.45 -4.59
N ALA A 108 -10.43 9.30 -5.46
CA ALA A 108 -10.36 10.74 -5.26
C ALA A 108 -11.02 11.09 -3.92
N PRO A 109 -10.56 12.14 -3.21
CA PRO A 109 -11.29 12.64 -2.06
C PRO A 109 -12.71 12.97 -2.53
N CYS A 110 -13.71 12.31 -1.96
CA CYS A 110 -15.10 12.69 -2.18
C CYS A 110 -15.28 14.09 -1.58
N LEU A 111 -15.22 15.13 -2.41
CA LEU A 111 -15.83 16.41 -2.08
C LEU A 111 -17.32 16.12 -1.93
N GLY A 112 -17.84 16.24 -0.71
CA GLY A 112 -19.20 15.81 -0.36
C GLY A 112 -20.24 16.32 -1.36
N GLN A 113 -20.88 15.39 -2.08
CA GLN A 113 -22.10 15.69 -2.80
C GLN A 113 -23.24 15.77 -1.79
N ASN A 114 -23.52 16.97 -1.30
CA ASN A 114 -24.85 17.34 -0.84
C ASN A 114 -25.41 18.33 -1.88
N ALA A 115 -25.91 17.80 -2.99
CA ALA A 115 -26.57 18.58 -4.04
C ALA A 115 -28.01 18.13 -4.34
N ASP A 116 -28.62 17.29 -3.47
CA ASP A 116 -30.00 16.81 -3.66
C ASP A 116 -30.89 17.02 -2.42
N VAL A 117 -30.81 18.19 -1.77
CA VAL A 117 -31.88 18.67 -0.88
C VAL A 117 -32.15 20.14 -1.17
N GLN A 118 -32.68 20.42 -2.36
CA GLN A 118 -33.46 21.63 -2.59
C GLN A 118 -34.67 21.33 -3.46
N LYS A 119 -35.83 21.80 -2.96
CA LYS A 119 -37.15 21.96 -3.60
C LYS A 119 -38.07 20.76 -3.51
N THR A 120 -39.06 20.86 -2.62
CA THR A 120 -40.41 21.33 -2.95
C THR A 120 -41.19 21.62 -1.66
N ASP A 121 -41.26 22.89 -1.27
CA ASP A 121 -42.41 23.44 -0.55
C ASP A 121 -42.89 24.62 -1.40
N ASN A 122 -44.00 24.40 -2.11
CA ASN A 122 -44.87 25.43 -2.68
C ASN A 122 -46.26 25.17 -2.10
#